data_AF-A0A4D6LUB8-F1
#
_entry.id   AF-A0A4D6LUB8-F1
#
_cell.length_a   1.000
_cell.length_b   1.000
_cell.length_c   1.000
_cell.angle_alpha   90.00
_cell.angle_beta   90.00
_cell.angle_gamma   90.00
#
_symmetry.space_group_name_H-M   'P 1'
#
loop_
_entity.id
_entity.type
_entity.pdbx_description
1 polymer ?
#
loop_
_entity_poly.entity_id
_entity_poly.type
_entity_poly.pdbx_seq_one_letter_code
_entity_poly.pdbx_strand_id
1 'polypeptide(L)'
;MFSTFEFNELNNSNSNSNFNSFTPNEDSSGYCDVLENLSCAKSDTDSSNEACGDESDEEVSLEELLQDGKTKEKVEVLAAMVGVETTDPATVLKEVVRILKVLNRINQYQLSA
;
A
#
# COMPACT_ATOMS: atom_id res chain seq x y z
N MET A 1 36.90 -16.73 -3.69
CA MET A 1 36.77 -16.76 -5.16
C MET A 1 35.29 -16.66 -5.47
N PHE A 2 34.88 -15.63 -6.20
CA PHE A 2 33.48 -15.37 -6.56
C PHE A 2 33.12 -16.18 -7.81
N SER A 3 31.97 -16.86 -7.79
CA SER A 3 31.49 -17.66 -8.91
C SER A 3 30.68 -16.77 -9.87
N THR A 4 31.10 -16.72 -11.12
CA THR A 4 30.42 -16.02 -12.22
C THR A 4 29.18 -16.84 -12.64
N PHE A 5 28.01 -16.22 -12.71
CA PHE A 5 26.86 -16.81 -13.40
C PHE A 5 26.85 -16.32 -14.85
N GLU A 6 27.10 -17.22 -15.80
CA GLU A 6 26.95 -16.99 -17.22
C GLU A 6 25.46 -16.98 -17.59
N PHE A 7 24.99 -15.88 -18.17
CA PHE A 7 23.64 -15.76 -18.70
C PHE A 7 23.65 -16.29 -20.14
N ASN A 8 23.03 -17.45 -20.36
CA ASN A 8 23.02 -18.07 -21.68
C ASN A 8 22.02 -17.34 -22.59
N GLU A 9 22.53 -16.92 -23.73
CA GLU A 9 21.92 -16.11 -24.78
C GLU A 9 20.70 -16.81 -25.40
N LEU A 10 19.54 -16.15 -25.39
CA LEU A 10 18.29 -16.62 -25.99
C LEU A 10 18.41 -16.57 -27.52
N ASN A 11 18.71 -17.72 -28.13
CA ASN A 11 18.71 -17.86 -29.58
C ASN A 11 17.37 -18.42 -30.08
N ASN A 12 16.54 -17.48 -30.54
CA ASN A 12 15.74 -17.52 -31.77
C ASN A 12 15.03 -18.85 -32.14
N SER A 13 13.72 -18.91 -31.88
CA SER A 13 12.79 -19.78 -32.63
C SER A 13 11.80 -18.91 -33.38
N ASN A 14 12.06 -18.79 -34.67
CA ASN A 14 11.23 -18.19 -35.70
C ASN A 14 9.82 -18.82 -35.72
N SER A 15 8.79 -18.10 -35.28
CA SER A 15 7.39 -18.39 -35.63
C SER A 15 6.66 -17.13 -36.08
N ASN A 16 6.85 -16.80 -37.35
CA ASN A 16 5.91 -16.19 -38.27
C ASN A 16 4.47 -15.96 -37.72
N SER A 17 4.10 -14.72 -37.38
CA SER A 17 2.74 -14.20 -37.63
C SER A 17 2.61 -12.69 -37.40
N ASN A 18 2.27 -12.02 -38.51
CA ASN A 18 1.48 -10.79 -38.63
C ASN A 18 1.95 -9.50 -37.92
N PHE A 19 2.68 -8.67 -38.68
CA PHE A 19 2.87 -7.25 -38.44
C PHE A 19 1.51 -6.53 -38.37
N ASN A 20 1.18 -5.91 -37.23
CA ASN A 20 0.25 -4.78 -37.18
C ASN A 20 0.85 -3.69 -36.29
N SER A 21 1.45 -2.71 -36.96
CA SER A 21 1.84 -1.42 -36.42
C SER A 21 0.61 -0.71 -35.85
N PHE A 22 0.62 -0.39 -34.55
CA PHE A 22 -0.38 0.51 -33.97
C PHE A 22 0.27 1.86 -33.66
N THR A 23 0.12 2.78 -34.60
CA THR A 23 0.26 4.22 -34.42
C THR A 23 -0.89 4.73 -33.54
N PRO A 24 -0.72 5.80 -32.74
CA PRO A 24 -1.82 6.41 -32.00
C PRO A 24 -2.72 7.13 -33.01
N ASN A 25 -3.98 6.72 -33.11
CA ASN A 25 -4.95 7.41 -33.96
C ASN A 25 -5.62 8.52 -33.15
N GLU A 26 -5.45 9.74 -33.63
CA GLU A 26 -6.21 10.92 -33.21
C GLU A 26 -7.61 10.88 -33.89
N ASP A 27 -8.56 11.62 -33.31
CA ASP A 27 -9.96 11.85 -33.72
C ASP A 27 -10.98 10.73 -33.43
N SER A 28 -12.22 11.00 -32.99
CA SER A 28 -12.96 12.21 -32.58
C SER A 28 -14.39 11.75 -32.18
N SER A 29 -15.17 12.66 -31.59
CA SER A 29 -16.62 12.64 -31.29
C SER A 29 -17.05 12.03 -29.94
N GLY A 30 -17.88 12.69 -29.14
CA GLY A 30 -18.49 14.01 -29.23
C GLY A 30 -19.50 14.22 -28.10
N TYR A 31 -19.60 15.46 -27.60
CA TYR A 31 -20.73 16.07 -26.87
C TYR A 31 -21.19 15.38 -25.54
N CYS A 32 -21.48 16.05 -24.44
CA CYS A 32 -22.06 17.38 -24.22
C CYS A 32 -21.50 18.03 -22.94
N ASP A 33 -21.28 19.33 -23.02
CA ASP A 33 -21.46 20.26 -21.89
C ASP A 33 -22.87 20.08 -21.29
N VAL A 34 -22.98 19.72 -20.02
CA VAL A 34 -24.05 20.20 -19.12
C VAL A 34 -23.49 20.29 -17.70
N LEU A 35 -23.00 21.49 -17.37
CA LEU A 35 -23.09 22.06 -16.04
C LEU A 35 -24.57 22.18 -15.67
N GLU A 36 -25.11 21.28 -14.84
CA GLU A 36 -26.26 21.55 -13.95
C GLU A 36 -26.63 20.29 -13.16
N ASN A 37 -26.10 20.18 -11.94
CA ASN A 37 -26.95 19.81 -10.79
C ASN A 37 -26.21 20.14 -9.48
N LEU A 38 -26.12 21.44 -9.23
CA LEU A 38 -26.14 21.99 -7.87
C LEU A 38 -27.50 21.61 -7.26
N SER A 39 -27.57 20.45 -6.63
CA SER A 39 -28.67 20.09 -5.74
C SER A 39 -28.05 19.79 -4.39
N CYS A 40 -27.98 20.84 -3.57
CA CYS A 40 -27.67 20.78 -2.14
C CYS A 40 -28.61 19.78 -1.47
N ALA A 41 -28.17 18.54 -1.32
CA ALA A 41 -28.78 17.63 -0.36
C ALA A 41 -28.33 18.07 1.04
N LYS A 42 -29.11 18.97 1.66
CA LYS A 42 -29.13 19.09 3.12
C LYS A 42 -29.71 17.78 3.65
N SER A 43 -28.85 16.90 4.16
CA SER A 43 -29.29 15.86 5.08
C SER A 43 -28.96 16.31 6.50
N ASP A 44 -29.97 16.82 7.19
CA ASP A 44 -29.97 16.86 8.64
C ASP A 44 -29.97 15.41 9.11
N THR A 45 -28.85 14.93 9.66
CA THR A 45 -28.82 13.67 10.39
C THR A 45 -28.44 13.99 11.82
N ASP A 46 -29.51 14.04 12.62
CA ASP A 46 -29.52 14.13 14.05
C ASP A 46 -28.92 12.86 14.67
N SER A 47 -28.10 13.08 15.70
CA SER A 47 -27.82 12.18 16.82
C SER A 47 -27.45 10.71 16.54
N SER A 48 -26.16 10.41 16.71
CA SER A 48 -25.75 9.23 17.47
C SER A 48 -24.84 9.72 18.59
N ASN A 49 -25.39 9.78 19.80
CA ASN A 49 -24.60 9.77 21.03
C ASN A 49 -23.90 8.40 21.07
N GLU A 50 -22.69 8.34 20.52
CA GLU A 50 -21.77 7.25 20.79
C GLU A 50 -21.55 7.26 22.29
N ALA A 51 -22.24 6.32 22.96
CA ALA A 51 -22.02 6.00 24.35
C ALA A 51 -20.52 5.92 24.57
N CYS A 52 -20.04 6.54 25.65
CA CYS A 52 -18.70 6.26 26.17
C CYS A 52 -18.57 4.75 26.31
N GLY A 53 -18.01 4.13 25.27
CA GLY A 53 -17.61 2.74 25.31
C GLY A 53 -16.58 2.69 26.41
N ASP A 54 -16.87 1.86 27.40
CA ASP A 54 -15.93 1.48 28.44
C ASP A 54 -14.59 1.17 27.77
N GLU A 55 -13.65 2.10 27.90
CA GLU A 55 -12.24 1.93 27.55
C GLU A 55 -11.67 0.95 28.58
N SER A 56 -12.17 -0.29 28.56
CA SER A 56 -11.58 -1.37 29.32
C SER A 56 -10.26 -1.66 28.65
N ASP A 57 -9.25 -0.93 29.09
CA ASP A 57 -7.83 -1.00 28.74
C ASP A 57 -7.25 -2.31 29.31
N GLU A 58 -7.92 -3.44 29.03
CA GLU A 58 -7.37 -4.74 29.32
C GLU A 58 -6.13 -4.90 28.44
N GLU A 59 -4.96 -4.90 29.08
CA GLU A 59 -3.68 -5.03 28.41
C GLU A 59 -3.61 -6.36 27.65
N VAL A 60 -3.98 -6.35 26.37
CA VAL A 60 -3.88 -7.52 25.50
C VAL A 60 -2.41 -7.76 25.18
N SER A 61 -1.93 -8.96 25.48
CA SER A 61 -0.54 -9.35 25.20
C SER A 61 -0.31 -9.52 23.70
N LEU A 62 0.90 -9.19 23.23
CA LEU A 62 1.28 -9.45 21.83
C LEU A 62 1.16 -10.93 21.47
N GLU A 63 1.57 -11.83 22.36
CA GLU A 63 1.40 -13.27 22.17
C GLU A 63 -0.07 -13.68 21.97
N GLU A 64 -1.01 -13.02 22.63
CA GLU A 64 -2.44 -13.30 22.48
C GLU A 64 -2.96 -12.76 21.14
N LEU A 65 -2.54 -11.56 20.77
CA LEU A 65 -2.85 -10.92 19.48
C LEU A 65 -2.37 -11.73 18.28
N LEU A 66 -1.24 -12.43 18.41
CA LEU A 66 -0.63 -13.26 17.36
C LEU A 66 -1.27 -14.64 17.20
N GLN A 67 -2.13 -15.06 18.14
CA GLN A 67 -2.94 -16.26 17.97
C GLN A 67 -3.99 -16.07 16.87
N ASP A 68 -4.37 -14.82 16.58
CA ASP A 68 -5.13 -14.50 15.36
C ASP A 68 -4.22 -14.63 14.14
N GLY A 69 -4.53 -15.61 13.28
CA GLY A 69 -3.78 -15.86 12.04
C GLY A 69 -3.72 -14.62 11.14
N LYS A 70 -4.72 -13.73 11.22
CA LYS A 70 -4.71 -12.46 10.47
C LYS A 70 -3.65 -11.49 11.00
N THR A 71 -3.42 -11.45 12.30
CA THR A 71 -2.37 -10.61 12.90
C THR A 71 -0.99 -11.10 12.50
N LYS A 72 -0.79 -12.42 12.48
CA LYS A 72 0.46 -13.03 12.03
C LYS A 72 0.78 -12.67 10.57
N GLU A 73 -0.20 -12.80 9.67
CA GLU A 73 -0.03 -12.42 8.25
C GLU A 73 0.37 -10.94 8.09
N LYS A 74 -0.25 -10.04 8.87
CA LYS A 74 0.13 -8.62 8.87
C LYS A 74 1.57 -8.39 9.32
N VAL A 75 2.06 -9.13 10.32
CA VAL A 75 3.46 -9.03 10.77
C VAL A 75 4.41 -9.52 9.68
N GLU A 76 4.09 -10.59 8.96
CA GLU A 76 4.90 -11.11 7.85
C GLU A 76 4.95 -10.11 6.68
N VAL A 77 3.81 -9.51 6.32
CA VAL A 77 3.75 -8.45 5.30
C VAL A 77 4.60 -7.25 5.72
N LEU A 78 4.51 -6.82 6.98
CA LEU A 78 5.35 -5.74 7.51
C LEU A 78 6.83 -6.11 7.44
N ALA A 79 7.21 -7.33 7.81
CA ALA A 79 8.59 -7.81 7.75
C ALA A 79 9.16 -7.73 6.32
N ALA A 80 8.37 -8.15 5.32
CA ALA A 80 8.74 -8.03 3.91
C ALA A 80 8.87 -6.56 3.47
N MET A 81 7.96 -5.68 3.90
CA MET A 81 8.00 -4.25 3.56
C MET A 81 9.21 -3.53 4.16
N VAL A 82 9.60 -3.88 5.38
CA VAL A 82 10.74 -3.27 6.06
C VAL A 82 12.07 -4.01 5.80
N GLY A 83 12.03 -5.12 5.06
CA GLY A 83 13.21 -5.87 4.65
C GLY A 83 13.91 -6.63 5.77
N VAL A 84 13.17 -7.13 6.77
CA VAL A 84 13.70 -8.00 7.83
C VAL A 84 13.28 -9.44 7.59
N GLU A 85 14.23 -10.37 7.72
CA GLU A 85 14.02 -11.82 7.55
C GLU A 85 13.41 -12.51 8.77
N THR A 86 13.02 -11.74 9.80
CA THR A 86 12.51 -12.27 11.06
C THR A 86 10.98 -12.24 11.08
N THR A 87 10.37 -13.27 11.66
CA THR A 87 8.94 -13.27 12.00
C THR A 87 8.68 -12.80 13.44
N ASP A 88 9.70 -12.30 14.15
CA ASP A 88 9.55 -11.79 15.51
C ASP A 88 8.80 -10.44 15.47
N PRO A 89 7.56 -10.37 16.00
CA PRO A 89 6.74 -9.17 15.93
C PRO A 89 7.39 -7.96 16.59
N ALA A 90 8.09 -8.16 17.72
CA ALA A 90 8.74 -7.07 18.43
C ALA A 90 9.84 -6.44 17.58
N THR A 91 10.66 -7.26 16.93
CA THR A 91 11.71 -6.80 16.01
C THR A 91 11.12 -6.10 14.79
N VAL A 92 10.09 -6.67 14.16
CA VAL A 92 9.43 -6.07 12.98
C VAL A 92 8.82 -4.71 13.33
N LEU A 93 8.05 -4.62 14.43
CA LEU A 93 7.42 -3.37 14.87
C LEU A 93 8.45 -2.30 15.24
N LYS A 94 9.54 -2.70 15.89
CA LYS A 94 10.66 -1.78 16.21
C LYS A 94 11.24 -1.15 14.93
N GLU A 95 11.39 -1.95 13.88
CA GLU A 95 11.95 -1.48 12.61
C GLU A 95 10.99 -0.56 11.86
N VAL A 96 9.70 -0.90 11.82
CA VAL A 96 8.64 -0.02 11.29
C VAL A 96 8.69 1.35 11.98
N VAL A 97 8.73 1.37 13.32
CA VAL A 97 8.80 2.62 14.09
C VAL A 97 10.07 3.41 13.78
N ARG A 98 11.21 2.73 13.62
CA ARG A 98 12.48 3.37 13.23
C ARG A 98 12.35 4.09 11.88
N ILE A 99 11.79 3.42 10.88
CA ILE A 99 11.60 3.97 9.53
C ILE A 99 10.65 5.16 9.57
N LEU A 100 9.50 5.04 10.24
CA LEU A 100 8.52 6.13 10.38
C LEU A 100 9.13 7.36 11.06
N LYS A 101 9.96 7.18 12.09
CA LYS A 101 10.68 8.30 12.73
C LYS A 101 11.64 9.01 11.78
N VAL A 102 12.34 8.27 10.92
CA VAL A 102 13.24 8.84 9.91
C VAL A 102 12.45 9.63 8.87
N LEU A 103 11.38 9.04 8.32
CA LEU A 103 10.51 9.70 7.34
C LEU A 103 9.87 10.98 7.89
N ASN A 104 9.40 10.95 9.15
CA ASN A 104 8.82 12.12 9.80
C ASN A 104 9.84 13.28 9.90
N ARG A 105 11.09 12.98 10.27
CA ARG A 105 12.15 13.99 10.30
C ARG A 105 12.37 14.61 8.92
N ILE A 106 12.45 13.79 7.88
CA ILE A 106 12.65 14.27 6.50
C ILE A 106 11.50 15.19 6.07
N ASN A 107 10.25 14.79 6.34
CA ASN A 107 9.06 15.60 5.99
C ASN A 107 9.03 16.94 6.72
N GLN A 108 9.46 17.01 7.98
CA GLN A 108 9.57 18.27 8.71
C GLN A 108 10.59 19.23 8.08
N TYR A 109 11.69 18.71 7.54
CA TYR A 109 12.67 19.54 6.83
C TYR A 109 12.15 20.02 5.47
N GLN A 110 11.30 19.26 4.78
CA GLN A 110 10.72 19.68 3.49
C GLN A 110 9.61 20.73 3.62
N LEU A 111 8.89 20.79 4.74
CA LEU A 111 7.90 21.83 5.03
C LEU A 111 8.53 23.16 5.50
N SER A 112 9.80 23.13 5.88
CA SER A 112 10.53 24.30 6.41
C SER A 112 11.44 24.97 5.37
N ALA A 113 11.43 24.50 4.12
CA ALA A 113 12.26 24.99 3.02
C ALA A 113 11.40 25.73 1.97
#